data_AF-A0A960PH13-F1
#
_entry.id   AF-A0A960PH13-F1
#
_cell.length_a   1.000
_cell.length_b   1.000
_cell.length_c   1.000
_cell.angle_alpha   90.00
_cell.angle_beta   90.00
_cell.angle_gamma   90.00
#
_symmetry.space_group_name_H-M   'P 1'
#
loop_
_entity.id
_entity.type
_entity.pdbx_description
1 polymer ?
#
loop_
_entity_poly.entity_id
_entity_poly.type
_entity_poly.pdbx_seq_one_letter_code
_entity_poly.pdbx_strand_id
1 'polypeptide(L)'
;MERITESDLIRWSEALAGIARTGLGFTKSLYEQERYEEVLAVAADMQVAAGRSSLDPSALVQEWMKGTREGSHGYITPKVAIGAVVGNDDGELLLIQRADSGVWLYPTGWADI
;
A
#
# COMPACT_ATOMS: atom_id res chain seq x y z
N MET A 1 -17.71 19.73 -14.31
CA MET A 1 -17.17 19.17 -13.06
C MET A 1 -16.76 17.75 -13.37
N GLU A 2 -15.46 17.45 -13.26
CA GLU A 2 -14.94 16.11 -13.50
C GLU A 2 -15.57 15.13 -12.49
N ARG A 3 -15.98 13.94 -12.94
CA ARG A 3 -16.58 12.94 -12.05
C ARG A 3 -15.47 12.22 -11.29
N ILE A 4 -15.67 12.05 -9.99
CA ILE A 4 -14.80 11.24 -9.13
C ILE A 4 -14.81 9.80 -9.64
N THR A 5 -13.63 9.21 -9.81
CA THR A 5 -13.46 7.82 -10.26
C THR A 5 -13.15 6.88 -9.10
N GLU A 6 -13.27 5.57 -9.31
CA GLU A 6 -12.81 4.54 -8.37
C GLU A 6 -11.30 4.70 -8.06
N SER A 7 -10.50 5.01 -9.07
CA SER A 7 -9.07 5.27 -8.92
C SER A 7 -8.79 6.46 -7.99
N ASP A 8 -9.62 7.50 -8.03
CA ASP A 8 -9.49 8.64 -7.11
C ASP A 8 -9.78 8.23 -5.68
N LEU A 9 -10.85 7.46 -5.45
CA LEU A 9 -11.21 6.95 -4.13
C LEU A 9 -10.12 6.04 -3.55
N ILE A 10 -9.53 5.16 -4.36
CA ILE A 10 -8.41 4.30 -3.94
C ILE A 10 -7.20 5.15 -3.55
N ARG A 11 -6.82 6.10 -4.41
CA ARG A 11 -5.66 6.98 -4.14
C ARG A 11 -5.84 7.79 -2.86
N TRP A 12 -7.03 8.32 -2.62
CA TRP A 12 -7.32 9.08 -1.41
C TRP A 12 -7.36 8.19 -0.16
N SER A 13 -7.98 7.00 -0.27
CA SER A 13 -7.99 6.00 0.80
C SER A 13 -6.57 5.63 1.23
N GLU A 14 -5.68 5.30 0.28
CA GLU A 14 -4.30 4.94 0.57
C GLU A 14 -3.51 6.09 1.21
N ALA A 15 -3.73 7.33 0.75
CA ALA A 15 -3.09 8.51 1.33
C ALA A 15 -3.54 8.75 2.78
N LEU A 16 -4.85 8.70 3.05
CA LEU A 16 -5.42 8.89 4.38
C LEU A 16 -4.99 7.78 5.34
N ALA A 17 -5.06 6.52 4.90
CA ALA A 17 -4.61 5.38 5.70
C ALA A 17 -3.11 5.48 6.02
N GLY A 18 -2.27 5.90 5.05
CA GLY A 18 -0.84 6.13 5.28
C GLY A 18 -0.55 7.21 6.33
N ILE A 19 -1.27 8.34 6.26
CA ILE A 19 -1.16 9.44 7.24
C ILE A 19 -1.57 8.97 8.63
N ALA A 20 -2.74 8.34 8.74
CA ALA A 20 -3.28 7.92 10.03
C ALA A 20 -2.43 6.84 10.69
N ARG A 21 -1.97 5.83 9.93
CA ARG A 21 -1.08 4.78 10.44
C ARG A 21 0.27 5.34 10.89
N THR A 22 0.80 6.32 10.15
CA THR A 22 2.00 7.04 10.57
C THR A 22 1.74 7.78 11.88
N GLY A 23 0.64 8.54 11.96
CA GLY A 23 0.24 9.24 13.18
C GLY A 23 0.16 8.33 14.39
N LEU A 24 -0.54 7.20 14.27
CA LEU A 24 -0.68 6.17 15.31
C LEU A 24 0.64 5.53 15.72
N GLY A 25 1.61 5.41 14.79
CA GLY A 25 2.93 4.89 15.10
C GLY A 25 3.79 5.81 15.98
N PHE A 26 3.51 7.12 16.02
CA PHE A 26 4.34 8.13 16.68
C PHE A 26 3.65 8.90 17.81
N THR A 27 2.33 9.05 17.79
CA THR A 27 1.63 9.85 18.81
C THR A 27 1.51 9.11 20.15
N LYS A 28 1.63 9.88 21.23
CA LYS A 28 1.32 9.43 22.62
C LYS A 28 0.04 10.06 23.16
N SER A 29 -0.62 10.91 22.38
CA SER A 29 -1.84 11.62 22.78
C SER A 29 -3.05 10.77 22.46
N LEU A 30 -3.82 10.39 23.48
CA LEU A 30 -5.07 9.61 23.30
C LEU A 30 -6.04 10.30 22.34
N TYR A 31 -6.16 11.62 22.42
CA TYR A 31 -7.01 12.41 21.53
C TYR A 31 -6.55 12.38 20.07
N GLU A 32 -5.25 12.24 19.82
CA GLU A 32 -4.74 12.12 18.45
C GLU A 32 -4.92 10.70 17.93
N GLN A 33 -4.76 9.69 18.80
CA GLN A 33 -5.02 8.29 18.45
C GLN A 33 -6.47 8.12 17.98
N GLU A 34 -7.43 8.60 18.76
CA GLU A 34 -8.86 8.57 18.40
C GLU A 34 -9.12 9.22 17.03
N ARG A 35 -8.53 10.40 16.77
CA ARG A 35 -8.67 11.08 15.47
C ARG A 35 -8.07 10.29 14.31
N TYR A 36 -6.93 9.64 14.52
CA TYR A 36 -6.32 8.83 13.47
C TYR A 36 -7.12 7.54 13.22
N GLU A 37 -7.72 6.95 14.25
CA GLU A 37 -8.64 5.82 14.10
C GLU A 37 -9.89 6.21 13.29
N GLU A 38 -10.45 7.40 13.52
CA GLU A 38 -11.54 7.95 12.71
C GLU A 38 -11.13 8.14 11.23
N VAL A 39 -9.93 8.67 10.98
CA VAL A 39 -9.41 8.80 9.61
C VAL A 39 -9.22 7.44 8.94
N LEU A 40 -8.78 6.41 9.69
CA LEU A 40 -8.69 5.05 9.16
C LEU A 40 -10.05 4.47 8.79
N ALA A 41 -11.08 4.72 9.59
CA ALA A 41 -12.44 4.27 9.28
C ALA A 41 -12.93 4.87 7.96
N VAL A 42 -12.76 6.18 7.76
CA VAL A 42 -13.12 6.84 6.50
C VAL A 42 -12.32 6.29 5.33
N ALA A 43 -11.01 6.08 5.50
CA ALA A 43 -10.17 5.49 4.45
C ALA A 43 -10.64 4.08 4.07
N ALA A 44 -11.06 3.27 5.05
CA ALA A 44 -11.57 1.92 4.82
C ALA A 44 -12.89 1.94 4.03
N ASP A 45 -13.83 2.81 4.40
CA ASP A 45 -15.09 3.00 3.67
C ASP A 45 -14.84 3.34 2.19
N MET A 46 -13.88 4.22 1.92
CA MET A 46 -13.50 4.59 0.56
C MET A 46 -12.92 3.41 -0.23
N GLN A 47 -12.10 2.56 0.41
CA GLN A 47 -11.49 1.40 -0.24
C GLN A 47 -12.52 0.33 -0.61
N VAL A 48 -13.47 0.11 0.30
CA VAL A 48 -14.58 -0.85 0.10
C VAL A 48 -15.57 -0.31 -0.95
N ALA A 49 -15.92 0.97 -0.90
CA ALA A 49 -16.79 1.61 -1.89
C ALA A 49 -16.20 1.57 -3.31
N ALA A 50 -14.87 1.63 -3.43
CA ALA A 50 -14.16 1.49 -4.71
C ALA A 50 -13.96 0.02 -5.15
N GLY A 51 -14.51 -0.97 -4.43
CA GLY A 51 -14.43 -2.39 -4.79
C GLY A 51 -13.02 -3.00 -4.68
N ARG A 52 -12.09 -2.32 -4.01
CA ARG A 52 -10.69 -2.73 -3.95
C ARG A 52 -10.41 -3.78 -2.86
N SER A 53 -11.29 -3.90 -1.88
CA SER A 53 -11.23 -4.90 -0.82
C SER A 53 -12.53 -5.70 -0.76
N SER A 54 -12.41 -7.01 -0.51
CA SER A 54 -13.54 -7.89 -0.21
C SER A 54 -13.89 -7.94 1.28
N LEU A 55 -13.11 -7.26 2.13
CA LEU A 55 -13.37 -7.13 3.55
C LEU A 55 -14.40 -6.02 3.79
N ASP A 56 -15.15 -6.12 4.88
CA ASP A 56 -15.90 -4.97 5.37
C ASP A 56 -14.94 -3.90 5.93
N PRO A 57 -15.38 -2.63 6.04
CA PRO A 57 -14.52 -1.54 6.48
C PRO A 57 -13.88 -1.78 7.85
N SER A 58 -14.61 -2.38 8.79
CA SER A 58 -14.09 -2.62 10.14
C SER A 58 -12.99 -3.68 10.13
N ALA A 59 -13.16 -4.76 9.38
CA ALA A 59 -12.16 -5.80 9.20
C ALA A 59 -10.88 -5.26 8.53
N LEU A 60 -11.04 -4.35 7.56
CA LEU A 60 -9.91 -3.69 6.89
C LEU A 60 -9.12 -2.77 7.85
N VAL A 61 -9.81 -1.98 8.69
CA VAL A 61 -9.14 -1.19 9.74
C VAL A 61 -8.35 -2.10 10.67
N GLN A 62 -8.94 -3.21 11.13
CA GLN A 62 -8.23 -4.17 11.99
C GLN A 62 -7.00 -4.78 11.30
N GLU A 63 -7.06 -5.03 10.00
CA GLU A 63 -5.91 -5.48 9.22
C GLU A 63 -4.79 -4.42 9.22
N TRP A 64 -5.10 -3.16 8.95
CA TRP A 64 -4.13 -2.07 8.97
C TRP A 64 -3.51 -1.84 10.35
N MET A 65 -4.30 -2.00 11.41
CA MET A 65 -3.84 -1.86 12.79
C MET A 65 -2.88 -2.97 13.21
N LYS A 66 -3.01 -4.20 12.70
CA LYS A 66 -2.04 -5.29 12.96
C LYS A 66 -0.62 -4.92 12.54
N GLY A 67 -0.47 -4.13 11.47
CA GLY A 67 0.80 -3.64 10.96
C GLY A 67 1.27 -2.31 11.56
N THR A 68 0.52 -1.72 12.48
CA THR A 68 0.78 -0.42 13.10
C THR A 68 0.98 -0.66 14.60
N ARG A 69 2.18 -1.14 14.99
CA ARG A 69 2.51 -1.40 16.40
C ARG A 69 3.18 -0.18 17.02
N GLU A 70 2.93 0.10 18.29
CA GLU A 70 3.76 1.04 19.06
C GLU A 70 5.23 0.64 18.92
N GLY A 71 6.05 1.56 18.41
CA GLY A 71 7.47 1.31 18.19
C GLY A 71 7.82 0.55 16.90
N SER A 72 6.91 0.37 15.94
CA SER A 72 7.32 0.03 14.57
C SER A 72 8.17 1.20 14.03
N HIS A 73 9.48 1.00 13.97
CA HIS A 73 10.50 2.02 13.74
C HIS A 73 10.51 2.58 12.30
N GLY A 74 9.42 3.21 11.86
CA GLY A 74 9.41 3.89 10.57
C GLY A 74 8.04 4.42 10.13
N TYR A 75 8.09 5.47 9.32
CA TYR A 75 6.96 5.95 8.52
C TYR A 75 6.47 4.85 7.58
N ILE A 76 5.18 4.87 7.24
CA ILE A 76 4.71 4.05 6.10
C ILE A 76 5.31 4.63 4.82
N THR A 77 6.25 3.89 4.22
CA THR A 77 6.85 4.22 2.92
C THR A 77 6.35 3.28 1.84
N PRO A 78 6.36 3.69 0.56
CA PRO A 78 6.11 2.76 -0.56
C PRO A 78 7.01 1.53 -0.47
N LYS A 79 6.47 0.34 -0.79
CA LYS A 79 7.30 -0.86 -0.93
C LYS A 79 8.20 -0.72 -2.15
N VAL A 80 9.48 -1.09 -2.01
CA VAL A 80 10.47 -0.98 -3.07
C VAL A 80 10.74 -2.36 -3.67
N ALA A 81 10.74 -2.42 -5.00
CA ALA A 81 11.18 -3.57 -5.79
C ALA A 81 12.34 -3.15 -6.69
N ILE A 82 13.24 -4.08 -6.99
CA ILE A 82 14.40 -3.85 -7.86
C ILE A 82 14.22 -4.67 -9.14
N GLY A 83 14.39 -4.01 -10.28
CA GLY A 83 14.46 -4.63 -11.60
C GLY A 83 15.84 -4.48 -12.21
N ALA A 84 16.35 -5.55 -12.83
CA ALA A 84 17.59 -5.52 -13.59
C ALA A 84 17.29 -5.55 -15.09
N VAL A 85 17.80 -4.56 -15.83
CA VAL A 85 17.79 -4.56 -17.30
C VAL A 85 19.17 -4.95 -17.76
N VAL A 86 19.31 -6.14 -18.35
CA VAL A 86 20.59 -6.71 -18.80
C VAL A 86 20.49 -7.02 -20.28
N GLY A 87 21.41 -6.48 -21.07
CA GLY A 87 21.53 -6.76 -22.51
C GLY A 87 22.83 -7.46 -22.88
N ASN A 88 22.87 -8.06 -24.07
CA ASN A 88 24.09 -8.65 -24.66
C ASN A 88 24.56 -7.85 -25.89
N ASP A 89 25.72 -8.23 -26.45
CA ASP A 89 26.31 -7.56 -27.62
C ASP A 89 25.45 -7.73 -28.90
N ASP A 90 24.57 -8.73 -28.92
CA ASP A 90 23.64 -9.01 -30.02
C ASP A 90 22.35 -8.14 -29.95
N GLY A 91 22.22 -7.29 -28.93
CA GLY A 91 21.07 -6.38 -28.76
C GLY A 91 19.82 -7.03 -28.15
N GLU A 92 19.97 -8.19 -27.50
CA GLU A 92 18.89 -8.91 -26.82
C GLU A 92 18.80 -8.52 -25.34
N LEU A 93 17.64 -8.75 -24.70
CA LEU A 93 17.42 -8.50 -23.28
C LEU A 93 17.20 -9.81 -22.51
N LEU A 94 17.81 -9.91 -21.33
CA LEU A 94 17.54 -11.01 -20.39
C LEU A 94 16.14 -10.85 -19.81
N LEU A 95 15.32 -11.89 -19.97
CA LEU A 95 13.98 -11.99 -19.39
C LEU A 95 13.85 -13.30 -18.61
N ILE A 96 12.97 -13.29 -17.61
CA ILE A 96 12.51 -14.47 -16.88
C ILE A 96 11.04 -14.72 -17.20
N GLN A 97 10.66 -15.99 -17.35
CA GLN A 97 9.26 -16.36 -17.43
C GLN A 97 8.75 -16.72 -16.03
N ARG A 98 7.73 -16.01 -15.56
CA ARG A 98 7.16 -16.29 -14.24
C ARG A 98 6.41 -17.62 -14.24
N ALA A 99 6.71 -18.48 -13.26
CA ALA A 99 6.08 -19.80 -13.14
C ALA A 99 4.57 -19.74 -12.85
N ASP A 100 4.09 -18.67 -12.21
CA ASP A 100 2.69 -18.51 -11.79
C ASP A 100 1.75 -18.03 -12.92
N SER A 101 2.27 -17.17 -13.79
CA SER A 101 1.47 -16.43 -14.79
C SER A 101 1.91 -16.70 -16.23
N GLY A 102 3.08 -17.29 -16.44
CA GLY A 102 3.66 -17.51 -17.77
C GLY A 102 4.12 -16.24 -18.47
N VAL A 103 3.98 -15.07 -17.84
CA VAL A 103 4.39 -13.76 -18.39
C VAL A 103 5.90 -13.61 -18.33
N TRP A 104 6.48 -13.11 -19.43
CA TRP A 104 7.89 -12.73 -19.51
C TRP A 104 8.09 -11.34 -18.93
N LEU A 105 9.09 -11.18 -18.07
CA LEU A 105 9.44 -9.93 -17.41
C LEU A 105 10.97 -9.84 -17.26
N TYR A 106 11.52 -8.63 -17.14
CA TYR A 106 12.91 -8.48 -16.72
C TYR A 106 13.12 -9.08 -15.31
N PRO A 107 14.31 -9.59 -14.98
CA PRO A 107 14.61 -10.07 -13.62
C PRO A 107 14.23 -9.02 -12.57
N THR A 108 13.36 -9.38 -11.64
CA THR A 108 12.84 -8.46 -10.63
C THR A 108 12.56 -9.18 -9.32
N GLY A 109 12.53 -8.43 -8.22
CA GLY A 109 12.20 -8.92 -6.89
C GLY A 109 12.00 -7.81 -5.88
N TRP A 110 11.59 -8.19 -4.67
CA TRP A 110 11.57 -7.27 -3.53
C TRP A 110 12.98 -6.81 -3.20
N ALA A 111 13.12 -5.53 -2.82
CA ALA A 111 14.36 -5.04 -2.24
C ALA A 111 14.48 -5.57 -0.80
N ASP A 112 15.52 -6.33 -0.51
CA ASP A 112 15.86 -6.81 0.84
C ASP A 112 17.06 -6.03 1.41
N ILE A 113 17.27 -6.08 2.74
CA ILE A 113 18.42 -5.48 3.45
C ILE A 113 19.31 -6.56 4.06
#